data_AF-A0A7T8HM03-F1
#
_entry.id   AF-A0A7T8HM03-F1
#
_cell.length_a   1.000
_cell.length_b   1.000
_cell.length_c   1.000
_cell.angle_alpha   90.00
_cell.angle_beta   90.00
_cell.angle_gamma   90.00
#
_symmetry.space_group_name_H-M   'P 1'
#
loop_
_entity.id
_entity.type
_entity.pdbx_description
1 polymer ?
#
loop_
_entity_poly.entity_id
_entity_poly.type
_entity_poly.pdbx_seq_one_letter_code
_entity_poly.pdbx_strand_id
1 'polypeptide(L)'
;SVVQEPSLFTRYWFGLTLGFTLLGRFGVLSPKWLILLWDSVFHDFQLWRPLSALFFYPLSPQSGFHFLINLYYLYNYSLRLETGTFEGRPGDYLFMLLFNWAAIVAIGLFMEIYVLMDPMVLSVLYVWCQLNKDTVITFWFGTQFKAMYLPW
;
A
#
# COMPACT_ATOMS: atom_id res chain seq x y z
N SER A 1 -12.80 -7.51 24.95
CA SER A 1 -12.03 -7.20 23.73
C SER A 1 -13.01 -6.75 22.67
N VAL A 2 -13.14 -5.44 22.45
CA VAL A 2 -13.95 -4.95 21.32
C VAL A 2 -13.26 -5.45 20.07
N VAL A 3 -13.91 -6.33 19.32
CA VAL A 3 -13.49 -6.68 17.96
C VAL A 3 -13.67 -5.39 17.17
N GLN A 4 -12.59 -4.64 16.99
CA GLN A 4 -12.59 -3.42 16.20
C GLN A 4 -13.03 -3.82 14.80
N GLU A 5 -14.24 -3.44 14.39
CA GLU A 5 -14.75 -3.83 13.08
C GLU A 5 -13.79 -3.32 12.01
N PRO A 6 -13.44 -4.17 11.02
CA PRO A 6 -12.49 -3.79 10.00
C PRO A 6 -13.05 -2.60 9.23
N SER A 7 -12.32 -1.50 9.32
CA SER A 7 -12.66 -0.25 8.67
C SER A 7 -12.75 -0.46 7.15
N LEU A 8 -13.77 0.14 6.52
CA LEU A 8 -14.22 -0.23 5.18
C LEU A 8 -13.10 -0.11 4.15
N PHE A 9 -12.36 1.01 4.16
CA PHE A 9 -11.33 1.27 3.14
C PHE A 9 -10.14 0.33 3.29
N THR A 10 -9.66 0.13 4.52
CA THR A 10 -8.57 -0.82 4.80
C THR A 10 -8.94 -2.24 4.36
N ARG A 11 -10.18 -2.68 4.58
CA ARG A 11 -10.63 -4.02 4.17
C ARG A 11 -10.64 -4.18 2.66
N TYR A 12 -11.17 -3.20 1.93
CA TYR A 12 -11.18 -3.22 0.46
C TYR A 12 -9.76 -3.20 -0.09
N TRP A 13 -8.90 -2.32 0.41
CA TRP A 13 -7.52 -2.25 -0.05
C TRP A 13 -6.77 -3.56 0.18
N PHE A 14 -6.85 -4.13 1.39
CA PHE A 14 -6.24 -5.43 1.70
C PHE A 14 -6.78 -6.56 0.82
N GLY A 15 -8.11 -6.66 0.68
CA GLY A 15 -8.77 -7.70 -0.11
C GLY A 15 -8.46 -7.61 -1.61
N LEU A 16 -8.48 -6.40 -2.17
CA LEU A 16 -8.11 -6.16 -3.57
C LEU A 16 -6.65 -6.53 -3.79
N THR A 17 -5.75 -6.11 -2.90
CA THR A 17 -4.33 -6.42 -3.02
C THR A 17 -4.05 -7.92 -3.02
N LEU A 18 -4.67 -8.66 -2.09
CA LEU A 18 -4.60 -10.11 -2.07
C LEU A 18 -5.19 -10.73 -3.35
N GLY A 19 -6.37 -10.28 -3.77
CA GLY A 19 -7.06 -10.78 -4.95
C GLY A 19 -6.23 -10.62 -6.23
N PHE A 20 -5.78 -9.40 -6.53
CA PHE A 20 -4.99 -9.11 -7.73
C PHE A 20 -3.65 -9.85 -7.73
N THR A 21 -3.00 -9.94 -6.58
CA THR A 21 -1.71 -10.63 -6.44
C THR A 21 -1.86 -12.14 -6.63
N LEU A 22 -2.91 -12.76 -6.08
CA LEU A 22 -3.22 -14.17 -6.31
C LEU A 22 -3.65 -14.45 -7.76
N LEU A 23 -4.49 -13.59 -8.35
CA LEU A 23 -4.91 -13.71 -9.75
C LEU A 23 -3.71 -13.65 -10.72
N GLY A 24 -2.74 -12.78 -10.45
CA GLY A 24 -1.48 -12.74 -11.19
C GLY A 24 -0.63 -14.00 -10.98
N ARG A 25 -0.61 -14.56 -9.76
CA ARG A 25 0.15 -15.77 -9.44
C ARG A 25 -0.42 -17.02 -10.09
N PHE A 26 -1.74 -17.16 -10.16
CA PHE A 26 -2.42 -18.28 -10.82
C PHE A 26 -2.42 -18.17 -12.35
N GLY A 27 -1.86 -17.09 -12.92
CA GLY A 27 -1.78 -16.89 -14.36
C GLY A 27 -3.10 -16.51 -15.02
N VAL A 28 -4.12 -16.16 -14.24
CA VAL A 28 -5.42 -15.68 -14.76
C VAL A 28 -5.23 -14.32 -15.46
N LEU A 29 -4.38 -13.47 -14.89
CA LEU A 29 -3.97 -12.20 -15.46
C LEU A 29 -2.46 -12.21 -15.69
N SER A 30 -2.02 -11.82 -16.88
CA SER A 30 -0.59 -11.72 -17.16
C SER A 30 0.01 -10.52 -16.40
N PRO A 31 1.08 -10.72 -15.59
CA PRO A 31 1.70 -9.68 -14.78
C PRO A 31 2.08 -8.41 -15.56
N LYS A 32 2.38 -8.54 -16.86
CA LYS A 32 2.72 -7.41 -17.75
C LYS A 32 1.59 -6.38 -17.91
N TRP A 33 0.35 -6.80 -17.71
CA TRP A 33 -0.82 -5.92 -17.78
C TRP A 33 -1.10 -5.20 -16.46
N LEU A 34 -0.53 -5.72 -15.36
CA LEU A 34 -0.75 -5.21 -14.01
C LEU A 34 0.32 -4.20 -13.59
N ILE A 35 1.49 -4.21 -14.25
CA ILE A 35 2.57 -3.26 -14.01
C ILE A 35 2.34 -1.91 -14.72
N LEU A 36 2.88 -0.86 -14.10
CA LEU A 36 2.92 0.48 -14.67
C LEU A 36 4.00 0.54 -15.76
N LEU A 37 3.60 0.83 -17.00
CA LEU A 37 4.51 1.03 -18.14
C LEU A 37 4.22 2.40 -18.75
N TRP A 38 5.25 3.24 -18.87
CA TRP A 38 5.11 4.60 -19.38
C TRP A 38 4.56 4.62 -20.80
N ASP A 39 5.12 3.77 -21.68
CA ASP A 39 4.67 3.68 -23.07
C ASP A 39 3.18 3.35 -23.18
N SER A 40 2.69 2.34 -22.46
CA SER A 40 1.27 1.97 -22.53
C SER A 40 0.32 2.96 -21.84
N VAL A 41 0.80 3.79 -20.92
CA VAL A 41 -0.04 4.82 -20.29
C VAL A 41 -0.24 6.00 -21.25
N PHE A 42 0.83 6.45 -21.92
CA PHE A 42 0.79 7.64 -22.78
C PHE A 42 0.48 7.35 -24.26
N HIS A 43 0.95 6.23 -24.82
CA HIS A 43 0.68 5.86 -26.21
C HIS A 43 -0.66 5.14 -26.36
N ASP A 44 -1.01 4.24 -25.43
CA ASP A 44 -2.22 3.40 -25.54
C ASP A 44 -3.39 3.88 -24.64
N PHE A 45 -3.24 5.01 -23.94
CA PHE A 45 -4.24 5.60 -23.02
C PHE A 45 -4.80 4.61 -21.97
N GLN A 46 -3.97 3.69 -21.47
CA GLN A 46 -4.41 2.65 -20.52
C GLN A 46 -4.48 3.18 -19.09
N LEU A 47 -5.50 4.00 -18.80
CA LEU A 47 -5.70 4.67 -17.50
C LEU A 47 -5.95 3.71 -16.32
N TRP A 48 -6.26 2.44 -16.57
CA TRP A 48 -6.43 1.44 -15.52
C TRP A 48 -5.10 0.89 -14.97
N ARG A 49 -3.97 1.05 -15.68
CA ARG A 49 -2.66 0.52 -15.25
C ARG A 49 -2.16 1.05 -13.91
N PRO A 50 -2.26 2.36 -13.61
CA PRO A 50 -1.85 2.88 -12.31
C PRO A 50 -2.72 2.38 -11.16
N LEU A 51 -3.98 2.03 -11.44
CA LEU A 51 -4.87 1.40 -10.46
C LEU A 51 -4.47 -0.08 -10.25
N SER A 52 -4.23 -0.84 -11.30
CA SER A 52 -3.81 -2.24 -11.16
C SER A 52 -2.44 -2.36 -10.48
N ALA A 53 -1.49 -1.46 -10.80
CA ALA A 53 -0.15 -1.45 -10.23
C ALA A 53 -0.13 -1.08 -8.73
N LEU A 54 -1.19 -0.45 -8.22
CA LEU A 54 -1.39 -0.19 -6.79
C LEU A 54 -1.74 -1.46 -6.02
N PHE A 55 -2.62 -2.30 -6.58
CA PHE A 55 -3.14 -3.51 -5.92
C PHE A 55 -2.34 -4.77 -6.28
N PHE A 56 -1.45 -4.71 -7.26
CA PHE A 56 -0.67 -5.86 -7.69
C PHE A 56 0.72 -5.87 -7.07
N TYR A 57 1.13 -7.06 -6.58
CA TYR A 57 2.51 -7.35 -6.21
C TYR A 57 3.00 -8.61 -6.92
N PRO A 58 4.19 -8.59 -7.56
CA PRO A 58 4.73 -9.75 -8.25
C PRO A 58 5.18 -10.83 -7.25
N LEU A 59 4.33 -11.84 -7.01
CA LEU A 59 4.66 -12.99 -6.16
C LEU A 59 5.71 -13.91 -6.82
N SER A 60 6.93 -13.86 -6.29
CA SER A 60 7.99 -14.83 -6.54
C SER A 60 8.30 -15.64 -5.27
N PRO A 61 8.87 -16.86 -5.37
CA PRO A 61 9.20 -17.67 -4.19
C PRO A 61 10.13 -16.97 -3.18
N GLN A 62 10.92 -15.99 -3.65
CA GLN A 62 11.83 -15.20 -2.82
C GLN A 62 11.17 -13.94 -2.23
N SER A 63 10.12 -13.40 -2.87
CA SER A 63 9.46 -12.15 -2.45
C SER A 63 8.18 -12.36 -1.64
N GLY A 64 7.72 -13.61 -1.46
CA GLY A 64 6.50 -13.92 -0.71
C GLY A 64 6.54 -13.44 0.74
N PHE A 65 7.68 -13.53 1.42
CA PHE A 65 7.82 -13.02 2.79
C PHE A 65 7.71 -11.49 2.83
N HIS A 66 8.33 -10.79 1.88
CA HIS A 66 8.24 -9.33 1.76
C HIS A 66 6.79 -8.89 1.52
N PHE A 67 6.06 -9.59 0.66
CA PHE A 67 4.63 -9.35 0.43
C PHE A 67 3.79 -9.49 1.71
N LEU A 68 4.04 -10.54 2.51
CA LEU A 68 3.33 -10.73 3.78
C LEU A 68 3.63 -9.60 4.78
N ILE A 69 4.87 -9.13 4.84
CA ILE A 69 5.25 -7.97 5.66
C ILE A 69 4.50 -6.71 5.18
N ASN A 70 4.49 -6.45 3.88
CA ASN A 70 3.75 -5.31 3.33
C ASN A 70 2.25 -5.40 3.60
N LEU A 71 1.65 -6.58 3.50
CA LEU A 71 0.26 -6.80 3.87
C LEU A 71 0.00 -6.53 5.35
N TYR A 72 0.91 -6.95 6.22
CA TYR A 72 0.84 -6.68 7.66
C TYR A 72 0.91 -5.16 7.92
N TYR A 73 1.85 -4.45 7.28
CA TYR A 73 1.98 -3.00 7.41
C TYR A 73 0.78 -2.26 6.85
N LEU A 74 0.32 -2.63 5.65
CA LEU A 74 -0.89 -2.10 5.05
C LEU A 74 -2.04 -2.21 6.05
N TYR A 75 -2.37 -3.43 6.51
CA TYR A 75 -3.52 -3.61 7.39
C TYR A 75 -3.38 -2.85 8.71
N ASN A 76 -2.25 -2.97 9.40
CA ASN A 76 -2.12 -2.39 10.75
C ASN A 76 -2.04 -0.87 10.75
N TYR A 77 -1.25 -0.27 9.85
CA TYR A 77 -1.08 1.19 9.83
C TYR A 77 -2.25 1.89 9.17
N SER A 78 -2.81 1.31 8.11
CA SER A 78 -4.04 1.78 7.49
C SER A 78 -5.19 1.79 8.50
N LEU A 79 -5.39 0.70 9.24
CA LEU A 79 -6.42 0.61 10.28
C LEU A 79 -6.19 1.66 11.38
N ARG A 80 -4.96 1.81 11.88
CA ARG A 80 -4.62 2.82 12.91
C ARG A 80 -4.86 4.25 12.46
N LEU A 81 -4.62 4.56 11.18
CA LEU A 81 -4.95 5.88 10.63
C LEU A 81 -6.45 6.06 10.49
N GLU A 82 -7.16 5.07 9.95
CA GLU A 82 -8.61 5.13 9.68
C GLU A 82 -9.44 5.18 10.97
N THR A 83 -9.08 4.42 12.00
CA THR A 83 -9.82 4.38 13.28
C THR A 83 -9.21 5.24 14.38
N GLY A 84 -8.05 5.83 14.17
CA GLY A 84 -7.37 6.66 15.18
C GLY A 84 -7.33 8.12 14.75
N THR A 85 -6.51 8.44 13.75
CA THR A 85 -6.34 9.83 13.29
C THR A 85 -7.56 10.37 12.56
N PHE A 86 -8.18 9.55 11.73
CA PHE A 86 -9.30 9.95 10.85
C PHE A 86 -10.65 9.39 11.31
N GLU A 87 -10.76 9.04 12.59
CA GLU A 87 -12.02 8.55 13.17
C GLU A 87 -13.13 9.59 12.97
N GLY A 88 -14.27 9.15 12.42
CA GLY A 88 -15.40 10.02 12.09
C GLY A 88 -15.20 10.93 10.86
N ARG A 89 -14.04 10.87 10.19
CA ARG A 89 -13.71 11.67 8.99
C ARG A 89 -13.20 10.80 7.83
N PRO A 90 -14.00 9.84 7.33
CA PRO A 90 -13.57 8.93 6.25
C PRO A 90 -13.18 9.65 4.96
N GLY A 91 -13.76 10.84 4.68
CA GLY A 91 -13.43 11.63 3.50
C GLY A 91 -11.99 12.16 3.50
N ASP A 92 -11.49 12.61 4.65
CA ASP A 92 -10.10 13.06 4.81
C ASP A 92 -9.11 11.91 4.61
N TYR A 93 -9.45 10.73 5.13
CA TYR A 93 -8.64 9.53 4.95
C TYR A 93 -8.59 9.10 3.47
N LEU A 94 -9.73 9.11 2.78
CA LEU A 94 -9.78 8.83 1.34
C LEU A 94 -8.97 9.87 0.54
N PHE A 95 -9.09 11.15 0.89
CA PHE A 95 -8.31 12.20 0.25
C PHE A 95 -6.80 11.98 0.42
N MET A 96 -6.36 11.62 1.64
CA MET A 96 -4.97 11.27 1.90
C MET A 96 -4.50 10.08 1.05
N LEU A 97 -5.30 9.02 0.93
CA LEU A 97 -4.97 7.88 0.08
C LEU A 97 -4.87 8.27 -1.40
N LEU A 98 -5.83 9.03 -1.91
CA LEU A 98 -5.85 9.47 -3.31
C LEU A 98 -4.68 10.41 -3.63
N PHE A 99 -4.37 11.34 -2.72
CA PHE A 99 -3.23 12.23 -2.86
C PHE A 99 -1.91 11.45 -2.90
N ASN A 100 -1.73 10.51 -1.98
CA ASN A 100 -0.55 9.64 -1.97
C ASN A 100 -0.45 8.81 -3.24
N TRP A 101 -1.54 8.19 -3.66
CA TRP A 101 -1.58 7.41 -4.89
C TRP A 101 -1.20 8.28 -6.11
N ALA A 102 -1.79 9.46 -6.26
CA ALA A 102 -1.48 10.37 -7.37
C ALA A 102 0.01 10.80 -7.36
N ALA A 103 0.56 11.13 -6.18
CA ALA A 103 1.96 11.50 -6.04
C ALA A 103 2.90 10.34 -6.43
N ILE A 104 2.61 9.13 -5.94
CA ILE A 104 3.40 7.93 -6.24
C ILE A 104 3.26 7.54 -7.72
N VAL A 105 2.09 7.68 -8.32
CA VAL A 105 1.90 7.45 -9.77
C VAL A 105 2.76 8.42 -10.57
N ALA A 106 2.76 9.71 -10.22
CA ALA A 106 3.62 10.69 -10.89
C ALA A 106 5.10 10.29 -10.76
N ILE A 107 5.58 10.03 -9.53
CA ILE A 107 6.96 9.60 -9.28
C ILE A 107 7.28 8.30 -10.02
N GLY A 108 6.38 7.32 -10.00
CA GLY A 108 6.58 6.03 -10.64
C GLY A 108 6.65 6.12 -12.16
N LEU A 109 5.93 7.07 -12.77
CA LEU A 109 6.06 7.39 -14.19
C LEU A 109 7.39 8.07 -14.50
N PHE A 110 7.89 8.97 -13.64
CA PHE A 110 9.17 9.65 -13.86
C PHE A 110 10.40 8.76 -13.57
N MET A 111 10.29 7.86 -12.60
CA MET A 111 11.38 7.01 -12.10
C MET A 111 11.31 5.57 -12.63
N GLU A 112 10.40 5.28 -13.57
CA GLU A 112 10.17 3.94 -14.14
C GLU A 112 9.92 2.86 -13.08
N ILE A 113 9.17 3.20 -12.02
CA ILE A 113 8.78 2.24 -10.98
C ILE A 113 7.55 1.48 -11.44
N TYR A 114 7.71 0.18 -11.69
CA TYR A 114 6.69 -0.68 -12.26
C TYR A 114 5.59 -1.12 -11.27
N VAL A 115 5.88 -1.13 -9.96
CA VAL A 115 5.00 -1.64 -8.89
C VAL A 115 4.80 -0.54 -7.85
N LEU A 116 3.55 -0.14 -7.63
CA LEU A 116 3.20 1.00 -6.77
C LEU A 116 2.77 0.58 -5.36
N MET A 117 2.57 -0.73 -5.13
CA MET A 117 2.15 -1.24 -3.83
C MET A 117 3.15 -0.90 -2.71
N ASP A 118 4.44 -1.19 -2.92
CA ASP A 118 5.50 -0.90 -1.93
C ASP A 118 5.53 0.58 -1.51
N PRO A 119 5.68 1.56 -2.43
CA PRO A 119 5.73 2.96 -2.04
C PRO A 119 4.41 3.46 -1.43
N MET A 120 3.27 2.87 -1.78
CA MET A 120 1.99 3.24 -1.17
C MET A 120 1.92 2.81 0.29
N VAL A 121 2.28 1.56 0.58
CA VAL A 121 2.30 1.05 1.96
C VAL A 121 3.31 1.84 2.79
N LEU A 122 4.50 2.12 2.23
CA LEU A 122 5.52 2.93 2.89
C LEU A 122 5.05 4.36 3.15
N SER A 123 4.29 4.98 2.23
CA SER A 123 3.78 6.32 2.46
C SER A 123 2.75 6.36 3.60
N VAL A 124 1.84 5.39 3.67
CA VAL A 124 0.86 5.28 4.75
C VAL A 124 1.55 5.03 6.11
N LEU A 125 2.55 4.14 6.11
CA LEU A 125 3.43 3.92 7.26
C LEU A 125 4.10 5.24 7.69
N TYR A 126 4.67 5.97 6.73
CA TYR A 126 5.35 7.24 6.97
C TYR A 126 4.42 8.27 7.61
N VAL A 127 3.22 8.47 7.06
CA VAL A 127 2.23 9.40 7.62
C VAL A 127 1.89 9.03 9.06
N TRP A 128 1.67 7.74 9.33
CA TRP A 128 1.40 7.28 10.69
C TRP A 128 2.57 7.54 11.63
N CYS A 129 3.81 7.22 11.21
CA CYS A 129 5.02 7.47 11.99
C CYS A 129 5.21 8.96 12.28
N GLN A 130 4.93 9.83 11.31
CA GLN A 130 5.08 11.27 11.44
C GLN A 130 4.03 11.88 12.37
N LEU A 131 2.84 11.29 12.46
CA LEU A 131 1.81 11.69 13.42
C LEU A 131 2.09 11.14 14.83
N ASN A 132 2.76 10.00 14.93
CA ASN A 132 2.99 9.27 16.18
C ASN A 132 4.49 9.18 16.53
N LYS A 133 5.24 10.27 16.35
CA LYS A 133 6.72 10.31 16.46
C LYS A 133 7.28 9.75 17.76
N ASP A 134 6.56 9.97 18.87
CA ASP A 134 6.96 9.55 20.20
C ASP A 134 6.55 8.12 20.55
N THR A 135 5.75 7.48 19.70
CA THR A 135 5.33 6.09 19.90
C THR A 135 6.50 5.16 19.62
N VAL A 136 6.81 4.29 20.58
CA VAL A 136 7.77 3.21 20.40
C VAL A 136 7.02 2.05 19.75
N ILE A 137 7.46 1.66 18.55
CA ILE A 137 6.94 0.45 17.92
C ILE A 137 7.92 -0.70 18.09
N THR A 138 7.36 -1.88 18.30
CA THR A 138 8.12 -3.13 18.28
C THR A 138 8.27 -3.55 16.82
N PHE A 139 9.50 -3.50 16.33
CA PHE A 139 9.91 -4.05 15.05
C PHE A 139 10.19 -5.56 15.18
N TRP A 140 10.49 -6.20 14.05
CA TRP A 140 10.83 -7.62 14.01
C TRP A 140 11.92 -7.98 15.04
N PHE A 141 11.81 -9.18 15.61
CA PHE A 141 12.69 -9.71 16.66
C PHE A 141 12.64 -8.98 18.01
N GLY A 142 11.58 -8.22 18.29
CA GLY A 142 11.41 -7.55 19.58
C GLY A 142 12.27 -6.29 19.74
N THR A 143 12.92 -5.85 18.66
CA THR A 143 13.67 -4.60 18.64
C THR A 143 12.68 -3.42 18.68
N GLN A 144 12.86 -2.50 19.63
CA GLN A 144 11.96 -1.38 19.84
C GLN A 144 12.63 -0.10 19.38
N PHE A 145 11.98 0.62 18.47
CA PHE A 145 12.45 1.92 17.99
C PHE A 145 11.32 2.93 18.03
N LYS A 146 11.67 4.21 18.23
CA LYS A 146 10.69 5.29 18.03
C LYS A 146 10.21 5.26 16.58
N ALA A 147 8.90 5.44 16.38
CA ALA A 147 8.27 5.42 15.07
C ALA A 147 8.95 6.36 14.06
N MET A 148 9.55 7.45 14.54
CA MET A 148 10.33 8.40 13.74
C MET A 148 11.52 7.80 12.98
N TYR A 149 12.09 6.66 13.42
CA TYR A 149 13.25 6.04 12.79
C TYR A 149 12.93 4.98 11.73
N LEU A 150 11.64 4.69 11.51
CA LEU A 150 11.22 3.71 10.51
C LEU A 150 11.09 4.16 9.05
N PRO A 151 11.11 5.45 8.70
CA PRO A 151 11.36 5.82 7.33
C PRO A 151 12.87 5.90 7.13
N TRP A 152 13.47 4.77 6.74
CA TRP A 152 14.81 4.72 6.15
C TRP A 152 14.72 4.67 4.64
#